data_AF-A0A5C5FLY5-F1
#
_entry.id   AF-A0A5C5FLY5-F1
#
_cell.length_a   1.000
_cell.length_b   1.000
_cell.length_c   1.000
_cell.angle_alpha   90.00
_cell.angle_beta   90.00
_cell.angle_gamma   90.00
#
_symmetry.space_group_name_H-M   'P 1'
#
loop_
_entity.id
_entity.type
_entity.pdbx_description
1 polymer ?
#
loop_
_entity_poly.entity_id
_entity_poly.type
_entity_poly.pdbx_seq_one_letter_code
_entity_poly.pdbx_strand_id
1 'polypeptide(L)'
;MSRARGFFDDDDDDDDSQLQQESFQSHQAVHDESFFSRDDSVPPRRQDRDTSSIGPGARTAAGRISSVTGAAAGSSVRAGFESSRGDSPSLDDILGEGAPRDTSRNVQKLLRAYQNEVGAPELLKFPRQLVEKVVKSLARRKDLVRIAQSTPGHDDAFYIAASVVATENMRAAHVLKMFTRQRIYKLEQCAEYYLSQPDVHERLYHNEVAHAEGYVRLVKAYHDASAMDAMPEQVTRNPPPMPTPDFGQPVLCRARRDCPPVVLPDGELFAFAQGSQHMCRYSTIRALLEAGDVELI
;
A
#
# COMPACT_ATOMS: atom_id res chain seq x y z
N MET A 1 -6.82 44.26 6.41
CA MET A 1 -7.54 42.97 6.29
C MET A 1 -6.52 41.90 5.93
N SER A 2 -5.94 41.24 6.93
CA SER A 2 -4.92 40.21 6.73
C SER A 2 -5.61 38.85 6.60
N ARG A 3 -5.41 38.16 5.47
CA ARG A 3 -5.74 36.73 5.31
C ARG A 3 -4.76 35.92 6.16
N ALA A 4 -5.26 35.12 7.08
CA ALA A 4 -4.44 34.12 7.77
C ALA A 4 -4.05 33.03 6.76
N ARG A 5 -2.75 32.82 6.54
CA ARG A 5 -2.20 31.65 5.84
C ARG A 5 -2.24 30.45 6.80
N GLY A 6 -2.76 29.33 6.33
CA GLY A 6 -2.78 28.07 7.07
C GLY A 6 -1.39 27.42 7.12
N PHE A 7 -1.16 26.65 8.18
CA PHE A 7 0.10 25.95 8.50
C PHE A 7 0.38 24.72 7.61
N PHE A 8 -0.40 24.50 6.54
CA PHE A 8 -0.37 23.30 5.70
C PHE A 8 -0.25 23.63 4.20
N ASP A 9 0.22 24.82 3.85
CA ASP A 9 0.14 25.38 2.49
C ASP A 9 1.51 25.42 1.77
N ASP A 10 2.44 24.52 2.12
CA ASP A 10 3.70 24.31 1.38
C ASP A 10 3.99 22.80 1.33
N ASP A 11 4.45 22.35 0.15
CA ASP A 11 4.87 21.00 -0.27
C ASP A 11 3.80 20.10 -0.91
N ASP A 12 3.55 20.30 -2.21
CA ASP A 12 3.57 19.25 -3.26
C ASP A 12 3.05 19.83 -4.61
N ASP A 13 3.82 20.73 -5.22
CA ASP A 13 3.70 21.04 -6.66
C ASP A 13 5.01 20.61 -7.33
N ASP A 14 5.16 19.31 -7.58
CA ASP A 14 6.11 18.79 -8.57
C ASP A 14 5.35 18.26 -9.78
N ASP A 15 5.70 18.85 -10.91
CA ASP A 15 5.14 18.73 -12.25
C ASP A 15 5.44 17.35 -12.88
N ASP A 16 4.49 16.42 -12.82
CA ASP A 16 4.60 15.07 -13.40
C ASP A 16 4.07 15.00 -14.86
N SER A 17 4.09 16.13 -15.59
CA SER A 17 3.46 16.27 -16.90
C SER A 17 4.38 16.02 -18.11
N GLN A 18 5.66 15.67 -17.93
CA GLN A 18 6.62 15.60 -19.05
C GLN A 18 7.32 14.25 -19.32
N LEU A 19 6.98 13.16 -18.61
CA LEU A 19 7.70 11.88 -18.78
C LEU A 19 6.96 10.77 -19.55
N GLN A 20 5.95 11.08 -20.38
CA GLN A 20 5.25 10.07 -21.20
C GLN A 20 5.27 10.30 -22.71
N GLN A 21 6.15 11.17 -23.22
CA GLN A 21 6.16 11.45 -24.67
C GLN A 21 7.54 11.49 -25.34
N GLU A 22 8.54 10.76 -24.84
CA GLU A 22 9.78 10.54 -25.61
C GLU A 22 10.27 9.09 -25.51
N SER A 23 9.47 8.16 -26.02
CA SER A 23 9.91 6.79 -26.30
C SER A 23 9.49 6.35 -27.70
N PHE A 24 9.73 7.23 -28.67
CA PHE A 24 9.80 6.86 -30.08
C PHE A 24 10.90 7.70 -30.73
N GLN A 25 12.02 7.04 -31.04
CA GLN A 25 13.05 7.35 -32.04
C GLN A 25 14.48 7.25 -31.46
N SER A 26 15.02 6.04 -31.50
CA SER A 26 16.46 5.82 -31.51
C SER A 26 16.94 5.86 -32.95
N HIS A 27 17.70 6.88 -33.36
CA HIS A 27 18.84 6.77 -34.27
C HIS A 27 19.67 8.07 -34.28
N GLN A 28 21.00 7.89 -34.19
CA GLN A 28 22.11 8.82 -34.51
C GLN A 28 22.64 9.82 -33.47
N ALA A 29 23.79 9.42 -32.89
CA ALA A 29 25.12 10.03 -33.06
C ALA A 29 25.54 11.27 -32.20
N VAL A 30 26.57 11.00 -31.36
CA VAL A 30 27.88 11.69 -31.28
C VAL A 30 28.09 12.85 -30.28
N HIS A 31 29.11 12.64 -29.41
CA HIS A 31 30.02 13.54 -28.66
C HIS A 31 29.46 14.83 -28.00
N ASP A 32 29.66 14.99 -26.68
CA ASP A 32 30.80 15.77 -26.15
C ASP A 32 30.94 15.65 -24.62
N GLU A 33 32.18 15.78 -24.16
CA GLU A 33 32.66 15.63 -22.79
C GLU A 33 32.53 16.91 -21.95
N SER A 34 32.78 16.75 -20.64
CA SER A 34 33.17 17.77 -19.64
C SER A 34 32.07 18.53 -18.88
N PHE A 35 31.75 18.07 -17.67
CA PHE A 35 31.36 18.97 -16.57
C PHE A 35 31.57 18.34 -15.18
N PHE A 36 32.81 18.02 -14.82
CA PHE A 36 33.19 17.89 -13.41
C PHE A 36 33.61 19.27 -12.89
N SER A 37 32.83 19.85 -11.97
CA SER A 37 33.36 20.64 -10.84
C SER A 37 32.23 20.91 -9.83
N ARG A 38 32.38 20.28 -8.66
CA ARG A 38 31.71 20.66 -7.41
C ARG A 38 32.46 21.85 -6.83
N ASP A 39 31.73 22.86 -6.36
CA ASP A 39 32.17 23.61 -5.19
C ASP A 39 30.96 24.13 -4.41
N ASP A 40 31.08 24.07 -3.09
CA ASP A 40 30.06 24.25 -2.07
C ASP A 40 30.53 25.42 -1.20
N SER A 41 29.73 26.49 -1.04
CA SER A 41 29.82 27.39 0.13
C SER A 41 28.75 28.48 0.18
N VAL A 42 28.08 28.49 1.34
CA VAL A 42 27.02 29.40 1.83
C VAL A 42 27.58 30.78 2.23
N PRO A 43 26.74 31.84 2.20
CA PRO A 43 26.76 32.83 3.30
C PRO A 43 25.37 33.30 3.81
N PRO A 44 25.31 34.06 4.93
CA PRO A 44 24.25 33.93 5.95
C PRO A 44 23.26 35.11 6.12
N ARG A 45 22.26 34.86 6.99
CA ARG A 45 21.23 35.75 7.58
C ARG A 45 21.74 37.06 8.23
N ARG A 46 20.95 38.14 8.06
CA ARG A 46 20.70 39.26 9.04
C ARG A 46 19.25 39.75 8.81
N GLN A 47 18.33 39.62 9.78
CA GLN A 47 17.96 40.58 10.85
C GLN A 47 17.77 42.03 10.35
N ASP A 48 16.53 42.52 10.41
CA ASP A 48 16.23 43.84 10.95
C ASP A 48 14.78 43.96 11.49
N ARG A 49 14.69 44.78 12.54
CA ARG A 49 13.53 45.15 13.36
C ARG A 49 12.72 46.26 12.68
N ASP A 50 11.46 46.44 13.10
CA ASP A 50 10.84 47.74 13.47
C ASP A 50 9.32 47.57 13.76
N THR A 51 8.84 47.68 15.00
CA THR A 51 8.41 48.84 15.82
C THR A 51 6.92 49.26 15.68
N SER A 52 6.17 49.10 16.79
CA SER A 52 5.07 49.94 17.37
C SER A 52 3.86 50.39 16.51
N SER A 53 2.58 50.39 16.94
CA SER A 53 2.02 51.07 18.11
C SER A 53 0.47 50.90 18.24
N ILE A 54 -0.03 50.77 19.48
CA ILE A 54 -1.15 51.49 20.17
C ILE A 54 -2.45 51.77 19.37
N GLY A 55 -3.65 51.26 19.72
CA GLY A 55 -4.54 51.75 20.81
C GLY A 55 -6.01 51.99 20.33
N PRO A 56 -7.00 52.36 21.20
CA PRO A 56 -8.21 51.53 21.45
C PRO A 56 -9.61 52.20 21.31
N GLY A 57 -10.67 51.41 21.54
CA GLY A 57 -12.05 51.84 21.91
C GLY A 57 -13.14 51.53 20.87
N ALA A 58 -14.45 51.44 21.14
CA ALA A 58 -15.27 51.28 22.34
C ALA A 58 -16.71 50.88 21.91
N ARG A 59 -17.36 50.04 22.72
CA ARG A 59 -18.82 49.87 23.05
C ARG A 59 -19.95 50.43 22.15
N THR A 60 -21.00 49.63 21.95
CA THR A 60 -22.48 49.87 22.17
C THR A 60 -23.24 48.61 21.65
N ALA A 61 -24.05 47.85 22.38
CA ALA A 61 -25.29 48.09 23.14
C ALA A 61 -26.59 48.15 22.28
N ALA A 62 -27.41 47.09 22.45
CA ALA A 62 -28.89 47.05 22.48
C ALA A 62 -29.73 47.07 21.17
N GLY A 63 -30.39 45.93 20.90
CA GLY A 63 -31.85 45.78 21.08
C GLY A 63 -32.80 45.98 19.88
N ARG A 64 -33.59 44.94 19.54
CA ARG A 64 -35.09 44.91 19.52
C ARG A 64 -35.61 43.67 18.73
N ILE A 65 -36.30 42.70 19.39
CA ILE A 65 -37.76 42.38 19.32
C ILE A 65 -38.46 42.68 17.98
N SER A 66 -39.16 41.73 17.31
CA SER A 66 -40.52 41.29 17.70
C SER A 66 -41.01 40.05 16.92
N SER A 67 -41.92 39.32 17.59
CA SER A 67 -42.78 38.19 17.22
C SER A 67 -44.00 38.54 16.34
N VAL A 68 -44.65 37.53 15.71
CA VAL A 68 -46.13 37.28 15.60
C VAL A 68 -46.41 36.16 14.54
N THR A 69 -46.71 34.92 14.95
CA THR A 69 -48.01 34.17 15.05
C THR A 69 -48.56 33.48 13.78
N GLY A 70 -49.05 32.23 13.95
CA GLY A 70 -50.09 31.56 13.13
C GLY A 70 -49.61 30.24 12.48
N ALA A 71 -49.75 29.07 13.09
CA ALA A 71 -50.95 28.21 13.24
C ALA A 71 -51.32 27.34 12.01
N ALA A 72 -51.02 26.04 12.18
CA ALA A 72 -51.82 24.85 11.84
C ALA A 72 -52.08 24.37 10.39
N ALA A 73 -51.91 23.04 10.28
CA ALA A 73 -52.63 22.07 9.45
C ALA A 73 -52.16 21.80 8.01
N GLY A 74 -51.39 20.70 7.89
CA GLY A 74 -51.77 19.56 7.06
C GLY A 74 -51.58 19.68 5.55
N SER A 75 -50.52 19.05 5.03
CA SER A 75 -50.65 18.10 3.91
C SER A 75 -49.30 17.44 3.67
N SER A 76 -49.27 16.12 3.79
CA SER A 76 -48.15 15.27 3.38
C SER A 76 -48.00 15.34 1.86
N VAL A 77 -47.13 16.21 1.39
CA VAL A 77 -46.56 16.11 0.05
C VAL A 77 -45.15 15.56 0.24
N ARG A 78 -45.01 14.23 0.19
CA ARG A 78 -43.75 13.60 -0.20
C ARG A 78 -43.51 14.00 -1.65
N ALA A 79 -43.03 15.22 -1.84
CA ALA A 79 -42.43 15.65 -3.10
C ALA A 79 -41.15 14.84 -3.23
N GLY A 80 -41.17 13.88 -4.16
CA GLY A 80 -39.95 13.30 -4.69
C GLY A 80 -39.11 14.45 -5.25
N PHE A 81 -38.13 14.88 -4.46
CA PHE A 81 -37.08 15.74 -4.95
C PHE A 81 -36.08 14.82 -5.65
N GLU A 82 -36.46 14.37 -6.86
CA GLU A 82 -35.48 13.89 -7.84
C GLU A 82 -34.66 15.12 -8.25
N SER A 83 -33.65 15.39 -7.43
CA SER A 83 -32.59 16.33 -7.77
C SER A 83 -31.72 15.68 -8.84
N SER A 84 -32.08 15.91 -10.10
CA SER A 84 -31.15 15.81 -11.24
C SER A 84 -30.06 16.91 -11.19
N ARG A 85 -29.48 17.16 -10.02
CA ARG A 85 -28.27 17.97 -9.85
C ARG A 85 -27.10 17.02 -9.65
N GLY A 86 -26.24 16.99 -10.66
CA GLY A 86 -25.01 16.20 -10.82
C GLY A 86 -24.56 15.36 -9.64
N ASP A 87 -24.57 14.04 -9.87
CA ASP A 87 -23.81 12.94 -9.26
C ASP A 87 -22.85 13.29 -8.11
N SER A 88 -23.38 13.93 -7.06
CA SER A 88 -22.61 14.31 -5.88
C SER A 88 -22.63 13.12 -4.92
N PRO A 89 -21.47 12.61 -4.47
CA PRO A 89 -21.43 11.43 -3.64
C PRO A 89 -22.21 11.68 -2.36
N SER A 90 -23.12 10.77 -2.00
CA SER A 90 -23.84 10.85 -0.73
C SER A 90 -22.94 10.44 0.43
N LEU A 91 -23.34 10.76 1.66
CA LEU A 91 -22.65 10.31 2.87
C LEU A 91 -22.55 8.77 2.91
N ASP A 92 -23.60 8.08 2.46
CA ASP A 92 -23.68 6.62 2.41
C ASP A 92 -22.71 6.03 1.37
N ASP A 93 -22.47 6.75 0.27
CA ASP A 93 -21.48 6.37 -0.74
C ASP A 93 -20.04 6.46 -0.21
N ILE A 94 -19.77 7.47 0.62
CA ILE A 94 -18.45 7.68 1.24
C ILE A 94 -18.19 6.64 2.32
N LEU A 95 -19.13 6.48 3.26
CA LEU A 95 -19.02 5.50 4.33
C LEU A 95 -19.12 4.05 3.79
N GLY A 96 -19.68 3.89 2.59
CA GLY A 96 -19.83 2.60 1.95
C GLY A 96 -20.84 1.70 2.65
N GLU A 97 -21.88 2.27 3.27
CA GLU A 97 -22.94 1.49 3.94
C GLU A 97 -23.69 0.55 2.97
N GLY A 98 -23.64 0.83 1.66
CA GLY A 98 -24.12 -0.07 0.59
C GLY A 98 -23.04 -0.93 -0.08
N ALA A 99 -21.76 -0.74 0.24
CA ALA A 99 -20.70 -1.60 -0.27
C ALA A 99 -20.69 -2.92 0.51
N PRO A 100 -20.56 -4.09 -0.15
CA PRO A 100 -20.58 -5.35 0.56
C PRO A 100 -19.47 -5.36 1.63
N ARG A 101 -19.82 -5.82 2.85
CA ARG A 101 -18.91 -6.10 3.98
C ARG A 101 -17.62 -6.83 3.58
N ASP A 102 -17.61 -7.41 2.39
CA ASP A 102 -16.48 -7.99 1.71
C ASP A 102 -15.26 -7.07 1.58
N THR A 103 -15.38 -5.74 1.51
CA THR A 103 -14.21 -4.86 1.34
C THR A 103 -13.30 -4.85 2.58
N SER A 104 -13.88 -4.57 3.76
CA SER A 104 -13.13 -4.63 5.03
C SER A 104 -12.58 -6.05 5.25
N ARG A 105 -13.37 -7.07 4.89
CA ARG A 105 -12.94 -8.47 4.91
C ARG A 105 -11.77 -8.76 3.95
N ASN A 106 -11.68 -8.08 2.80
CA ASN A 106 -10.57 -8.24 1.85
C ASN A 106 -9.29 -7.61 2.38
N VAL A 107 -9.35 -6.44 3.01
CA VAL A 107 -8.19 -5.83 3.67
C VAL A 107 -7.69 -6.72 4.82
N GLN A 108 -8.59 -7.28 5.63
CA GLN A 108 -8.22 -8.25 6.67
C GLN A 108 -7.57 -9.52 6.09
N LYS A 109 -8.08 -10.04 4.98
CA LYS A 109 -7.46 -11.17 4.27
C LYS A 109 -6.07 -10.81 3.74
N LEU A 110 -5.90 -9.58 3.23
CA LEU A 110 -4.59 -9.10 2.75
C LEU A 110 -3.60 -8.97 3.91
N LEU A 111 -4.05 -8.45 5.06
CA LEU A 111 -3.22 -8.38 6.26
C LEU A 111 -2.77 -9.77 6.72
N ARG A 112 -3.66 -10.78 6.66
CA ARG A 112 -3.28 -12.17 6.94
C ARG A 112 -2.27 -12.69 5.90
N ALA A 113 -2.50 -12.45 4.62
CA ALA A 113 -1.57 -12.85 3.57
C ALA A 113 -0.19 -12.22 3.80
N TYR A 114 -0.15 -10.96 4.23
CA TYR A 114 1.07 -10.29 4.65
C TYR A 114 1.73 -10.94 5.86
N GLN A 115 0.98 -11.24 6.94
CA GLN A 115 1.53 -11.92 8.11
C GLN A 115 2.14 -13.28 7.75
N ASN A 116 1.42 -14.05 6.93
CA ASN A 116 1.90 -15.34 6.42
C ASN A 116 3.17 -15.17 5.56
N GLU A 117 3.22 -14.13 4.72
CA GLU A 117 4.38 -13.83 3.90
C GLU A 117 5.57 -13.33 4.74
N VAL A 118 5.35 -12.70 5.89
CA VAL A 118 6.45 -12.34 6.81
C VAL A 118 6.97 -13.56 7.54
N GLY A 119 6.07 -14.43 8.03
CA GLY A 119 6.44 -15.59 8.84
C GLY A 119 6.99 -16.79 8.06
N ALA A 120 6.71 -16.90 6.76
CA ALA A 120 7.18 -18.03 5.96
C ALA A 120 8.66 -17.86 5.55
N PRO A 121 9.46 -18.93 5.47
CA PRO A 121 10.82 -18.88 4.93
C PRO A 121 10.85 -18.87 3.39
N GLU A 122 9.78 -19.34 2.73
CA GLU A 122 9.62 -19.31 1.28
C GLU A 122 8.67 -18.21 0.82
N LEU A 123 8.64 -17.96 -0.49
CA LEU A 123 7.67 -17.11 -1.14
C LEU A 123 6.36 -17.87 -1.36
N LEU A 124 5.27 -17.38 -0.79
CA LEU A 124 3.96 -18.02 -0.90
C LEU A 124 3.30 -17.76 -2.27
N LYS A 125 2.24 -18.51 -2.60
CA LYS A 125 1.47 -18.31 -3.83
C LYS A 125 0.80 -16.93 -3.84
N PHE A 126 0.92 -16.20 -4.96
CA PHE A 126 0.37 -14.85 -5.06
C PHE A 126 -1.17 -14.86 -5.03
N PRO A 127 -1.81 -14.16 -4.07
CA PRO A 127 -3.27 -14.13 -3.96
C PRO A 127 -3.88 -13.14 -4.97
N ARG A 128 -3.77 -13.43 -6.28
CA ARG A 128 -4.11 -12.54 -7.40
C ARG A 128 -5.51 -11.91 -7.28
N GLN A 129 -6.53 -12.76 -7.15
CA GLN A 129 -7.92 -12.31 -7.07
C GLN A 129 -8.19 -11.40 -5.87
N LEU A 130 -7.47 -11.61 -4.76
CA LEU A 130 -7.63 -10.78 -3.56
C LEU A 130 -6.99 -9.40 -3.79
N VAL A 131 -5.77 -9.37 -4.30
CA VAL A 131 -5.03 -8.13 -4.57
C VAL A 131 -5.77 -7.28 -5.59
N GLU A 132 -6.24 -7.86 -6.70
CA GLU A 132 -7.02 -7.14 -7.71
C GLU A 132 -8.29 -6.49 -7.13
N LYS A 133 -9.01 -7.22 -6.26
CA LYS A 133 -10.19 -6.68 -5.57
C LYS A 133 -9.83 -5.53 -4.63
N VAL A 134 -8.73 -5.65 -3.88
CA VAL A 134 -8.26 -4.59 -2.98
C VAL A 134 -7.84 -3.36 -3.78
N VAL A 135 -7.02 -3.51 -4.82
CA VAL A 135 -6.56 -2.40 -5.67
C VAL A 135 -7.75 -1.66 -6.31
N LYS A 136 -8.71 -2.39 -6.87
CA LYS A 136 -9.93 -1.79 -7.45
C LYS A 136 -10.75 -1.03 -6.39
N SER A 137 -10.87 -1.58 -5.18
CA SER A 137 -11.56 -0.93 -4.07
C SER A 137 -10.84 0.34 -3.60
N LEU A 138 -9.50 0.31 -3.51
CA LEU A 138 -8.67 1.46 -3.13
C LEU A 138 -8.80 2.59 -4.14
N ALA A 139 -8.77 2.27 -5.45
CA ALA A 139 -8.94 3.25 -6.52
C ALA A 139 -10.33 3.92 -6.44
N ARG A 140 -11.40 3.11 -6.36
CA ARG A 140 -12.77 3.64 -6.25
C ARG A 140 -12.95 4.56 -5.03
N ARG A 141 -12.44 4.16 -3.86
CA ARG A 141 -12.55 4.99 -2.64
C ARG A 141 -11.74 6.28 -2.74
N LYS A 142 -10.56 6.23 -3.39
CA LYS A 142 -9.75 7.43 -3.64
C LYS A 142 -10.52 8.44 -4.52
N ASP A 143 -11.19 7.97 -5.57
CA ASP A 143 -11.99 8.83 -6.44
C ASP A 143 -13.18 9.45 -5.69
N LEU A 144 -13.90 8.66 -4.88
CA LEU A 144 -15.02 9.16 -4.08
C LEU A 144 -14.58 10.25 -3.09
N VAL A 145 -13.47 10.03 -2.39
CA VAL A 145 -12.91 11.03 -1.46
C VAL A 145 -12.51 12.30 -2.21
N ARG A 146 -11.90 12.18 -3.40
CA ARG A 146 -11.52 13.34 -4.21
C ARG A 146 -12.74 14.16 -4.63
N ILE A 147 -13.81 13.51 -5.09
CA ILE A 147 -15.06 14.19 -5.48
C ILE A 147 -15.72 14.86 -4.26
N ALA A 148 -15.71 14.19 -3.11
CA ALA A 148 -16.25 14.72 -1.86
C ALA A 148 -15.51 16.00 -1.40
N GLN A 149 -14.19 16.02 -1.54
CA GLN A 149 -13.36 17.19 -1.19
C GLN A 149 -13.52 18.33 -2.19
N SER A 150 -13.75 18.04 -3.48
CA SER A 150 -13.93 19.06 -4.50
C SER A 150 -15.32 19.68 -4.52
N THR A 151 -16.30 19.09 -3.84
CA THR A 151 -17.70 19.57 -3.84
C THR A 151 -17.92 20.53 -2.66
N PRO A 152 -18.12 21.84 -2.92
CA PRO A 152 -18.38 22.81 -1.86
C PRO A 152 -19.85 22.76 -1.43
N GLY A 153 -20.11 23.03 -0.14
CA GLY A 153 -21.47 23.21 0.38
C GLY A 153 -22.09 21.97 1.07
N HIS A 154 -21.26 20.99 1.45
CA HIS A 154 -21.68 19.88 2.30
C HIS A 154 -21.54 20.19 3.80
N ASP A 155 -22.22 19.40 4.63
CA ASP A 155 -22.15 19.51 6.09
C ASP A 155 -20.78 19.08 6.64
N ASP A 156 -20.39 19.59 7.81
CA ASP A 156 -19.14 19.20 8.49
C ASP A 156 -19.01 17.67 8.69
N ALA A 157 -20.13 16.99 8.95
CA ALA A 157 -20.18 15.54 9.10
C ALA A 157 -19.70 14.80 7.84
N PHE A 158 -19.98 15.36 6.65
CA PHE A 158 -19.57 14.79 5.38
C PHE A 158 -18.05 14.90 5.18
N TYR A 159 -17.47 16.06 5.48
CA TYR A 159 -16.01 16.26 5.41
C TYR A 159 -15.26 15.37 6.42
N ILE A 160 -15.80 15.20 7.63
CA ILE A 160 -15.25 14.26 8.62
C ILE A 160 -15.29 12.83 8.07
N ALA A 161 -16.43 12.38 7.53
CA ALA A 161 -16.54 11.04 6.93
C ALA A 161 -15.54 10.83 5.79
N ALA A 162 -15.40 11.80 4.89
CA ALA A 162 -14.42 11.76 3.81
C ALA A 162 -12.98 11.63 4.33
N SER A 163 -12.62 12.37 5.38
CA SER A 163 -11.29 12.30 6.00
C SER A 163 -10.99 10.94 6.66
N VAL A 164 -12.00 10.31 7.28
CA VAL A 164 -11.88 8.97 7.88
C VAL A 164 -11.65 7.93 6.79
N VAL A 165 -12.42 8.01 5.70
CA VAL A 165 -12.28 7.09 4.56
C VAL A 165 -10.93 7.27 3.86
N ALA A 166 -10.47 8.51 3.70
CA ALA A 166 -9.14 8.82 3.17
C ALA A 166 -8.05 8.15 4.01
N THR A 167 -8.10 8.33 5.34
CA THR A 167 -7.15 7.74 6.28
C THR A 167 -7.16 6.21 6.21
N GLU A 168 -8.34 5.59 6.18
CA GLU A 168 -8.45 4.13 6.06
C GLU A 168 -7.95 3.62 4.69
N ASN A 169 -8.14 4.40 3.63
CA ASN A 169 -7.60 4.09 2.30
C ASN A 169 -6.06 4.10 2.31
N MET A 170 -5.45 5.08 2.98
CA MET A 170 -3.99 5.15 3.17
C MET A 170 -3.46 3.95 3.95
N ARG A 171 -4.13 3.56 5.05
CA ARG A 171 -3.75 2.38 5.85
C ARG A 171 -3.80 1.10 5.01
N ALA A 172 -4.87 0.89 4.25
CA ALA A 172 -5.01 -0.28 3.40
C ALA A 172 -3.99 -0.30 2.24
N ALA A 173 -3.69 0.85 1.63
CA ALA A 173 -2.63 0.98 0.63
C ALA A 173 -1.24 0.70 1.21
N HIS A 174 -0.99 1.12 2.45
CA HIS A 174 0.25 0.83 3.16
C HIS A 174 0.44 -0.69 3.37
N VAL A 175 -0.61 -1.42 3.76
CA VAL A 175 -0.54 -2.89 3.89
C VAL A 175 -0.18 -3.55 2.55
N LEU A 176 -0.78 -3.09 1.44
CA LEU A 176 -0.45 -3.59 0.11
C LEU A 176 1.02 -3.31 -0.25
N LYS A 177 1.53 -2.11 0.06
CA LYS A 177 2.94 -1.74 -0.15
C LYS A 177 3.89 -2.64 0.65
N MET A 178 3.59 -2.88 1.93
CA MET A 178 4.39 -3.76 2.78
C MET A 178 4.38 -5.21 2.30
N PHE A 179 3.22 -5.70 1.85
CA PHE A 179 3.09 -7.02 1.24
C PHE A 179 3.99 -7.18 0.02
N THR A 180 3.91 -6.26 -0.94
CA THR A 180 4.75 -6.31 -2.15
C THR A 180 6.24 -6.20 -1.82
N ARG A 181 6.64 -5.32 -0.89
CA ARG A 181 8.04 -5.18 -0.46
C ARG A 181 8.59 -6.47 0.14
N GLN A 182 7.83 -7.11 1.02
CA GLN A 182 8.24 -8.38 1.63
C GLN A 182 8.47 -9.47 0.59
N ARG A 183 7.61 -9.51 -0.44
CA ARG A 183 7.73 -10.49 -1.53
C ARG A 183 8.95 -10.24 -2.39
N ILE A 184 9.22 -8.99 -2.78
CA ILE A 184 10.43 -8.64 -3.54
C ILE A 184 11.69 -9.01 -2.77
N TYR A 185 11.73 -8.69 -1.47
CA TYR A 185 12.86 -9.05 -0.61
C TYR A 185 13.18 -10.55 -0.63
N LYS A 186 12.16 -11.41 -0.48
CA LYS A 186 12.32 -12.87 -0.55
C LYS A 186 12.66 -13.38 -1.94
N LEU A 187 12.11 -12.73 -2.97
CA LEU A 187 12.35 -13.09 -4.35
C LEU A 187 13.82 -12.86 -4.72
N GLU A 188 14.40 -11.73 -4.30
CA GLU A 188 15.82 -11.42 -4.55
C GLU A 188 16.77 -12.43 -3.87
N GLN A 189 16.40 -12.97 -2.71
CA GLN A 189 17.22 -13.96 -2.00
C GLN A 189 17.34 -15.31 -2.73
N CYS A 190 16.30 -15.73 -3.47
CA CYS A 190 16.25 -17.02 -4.15
C CYS A 190 15.67 -16.90 -5.56
N ALA A 191 16.07 -15.88 -6.32
CA ALA A 191 15.45 -15.52 -7.60
C ALA A 191 15.55 -16.65 -8.64
N GLU A 192 16.74 -17.24 -8.81
CA GLU A 192 16.97 -18.35 -9.74
C GLU A 192 16.15 -19.58 -9.37
N TYR A 193 16.02 -19.88 -8.08
CA TYR A 193 15.22 -20.99 -7.59
C TYR A 193 13.76 -20.82 -8.00
N TYR A 194 13.15 -19.66 -7.75
CA TYR A 194 11.75 -19.44 -8.10
C TYR A 194 11.52 -19.42 -9.61
N LEU A 195 12.45 -18.87 -10.41
CA LEU A 195 12.35 -18.89 -11.88
C LEU A 195 12.47 -20.29 -12.48
N SER A 196 13.19 -21.20 -11.81
CA SER A 196 13.36 -22.60 -12.26
C SER A 196 12.15 -23.49 -11.98
N GLN A 197 11.20 -23.06 -11.13
CA GLN A 197 10.06 -23.87 -10.76
C GLN A 197 9.02 -23.97 -11.90
N PRO A 198 8.25 -25.06 -11.99
CA PRO A 198 7.15 -25.16 -12.95
C PRO A 198 5.95 -24.28 -12.59
N ASP A 199 5.81 -23.87 -11.32
CA ASP A 199 4.67 -23.08 -10.80
C ASP A 199 4.90 -21.56 -10.80
N VAL A 200 5.92 -21.07 -11.53
CA VAL A 200 6.32 -19.64 -11.59
C VAL A 200 5.12 -18.72 -11.77
N HIS A 201 4.28 -18.95 -12.78
CA HIS A 201 3.17 -18.05 -13.11
C HIS A 201 1.99 -18.12 -12.14
N GLU A 202 1.90 -19.18 -11.34
CA GLU A 202 0.90 -19.30 -10.26
C GLU A 202 1.41 -18.67 -8.96
N ARG A 203 2.71 -18.80 -8.70
CA ARG A 203 3.34 -18.32 -7.46
C ARG A 203 3.69 -16.84 -7.50
N LEU A 204 4.12 -16.34 -8.65
CA LEU A 204 4.58 -14.97 -8.87
C LEU A 204 3.55 -14.15 -9.65
N TYR A 205 3.49 -12.86 -9.35
CA TYR A 205 2.79 -11.89 -10.16
C TYR A 205 3.60 -11.52 -11.42
N HIS A 206 2.96 -11.05 -12.49
CA HIS A 206 3.67 -10.80 -13.76
C HIS A 206 4.82 -9.80 -13.62
N ASN A 207 4.66 -8.77 -12.77
CA ASN A 207 5.70 -7.78 -12.52
C ASN A 207 6.84 -8.37 -11.67
N GLU A 208 6.53 -9.34 -10.81
CA GLU A 208 7.53 -10.05 -10.01
C GLU A 208 8.39 -10.94 -10.90
N VAL A 209 7.81 -11.60 -11.91
CA VAL A 209 8.56 -12.39 -12.91
C VAL A 209 9.53 -11.48 -13.67
N ALA A 210 9.03 -10.38 -14.23
CA ALA A 210 9.88 -9.43 -14.96
C ALA A 210 11.00 -8.85 -14.07
N HIS A 211 10.69 -8.56 -12.80
CA HIS A 211 11.68 -8.13 -11.82
C HIS A 211 12.74 -9.19 -11.57
N ALA A 212 12.35 -10.45 -11.32
CA ALA A 212 13.29 -11.54 -11.07
C ALA A 212 14.21 -11.81 -12.28
N GLU A 213 13.67 -11.83 -13.50
CA GLU A 213 14.47 -12.02 -14.71
C GLU A 213 15.48 -10.87 -14.91
N GLY A 214 15.04 -9.63 -14.68
CA GLY A 214 15.91 -8.46 -14.72
C GLY A 214 17.00 -8.50 -13.65
N TYR A 215 16.63 -8.88 -12.42
CA TYR A 215 17.55 -8.99 -11.29
C TYR A 215 18.63 -10.05 -11.54
N VAL A 216 18.24 -11.26 -11.96
CA VAL A 216 19.19 -12.34 -12.27
C VAL A 216 20.15 -11.93 -13.39
N ARG A 217 19.64 -11.29 -14.45
CA ARG A 217 20.48 -10.77 -15.54
C ARG A 217 21.48 -9.74 -15.04
N LEU A 218 21.04 -8.80 -14.20
CA LEU A 218 21.87 -7.74 -13.66
C LEU A 218 22.98 -8.29 -12.74
N VAL A 219 22.62 -9.17 -11.81
CA VAL A 219 23.57 -9.82 -10.89
C VAL A 219 24.60 -10.63 -11.67
N LYS A 220 24.16 -11.40 -12.67
CA LYS A 220 25.06 -12.16 -13.53
C LYS A 220 26.03 -11.25 -14.29
N ALA A 221 25.53 -10.21 -14.95
CA ALA A 221 26.37 -9.27 -15.68
C ALA A 221 27.38 -8.56 -14.76
N TYR A 222 26.97 -8.22 -13.54
CA TYR A 222 27.86 -7.63 -12.53
C TYR A 222 28.97 -8.60 -12.11
N HIS A 223 28.64 -9.87 -11.84
CA HIS A 223 29.63 -10.89 -11.50
C HIS A 223 30.59 -11.17 -12.65
N ASP A 224 30.05 -11.32 -13.88
CA ASP A 224 30.82 -11.54 -15.11
C ASP A 224 31.85 -10.42 -15.31
N ALA A 225 31.44 -9.15 -15.14
CA ALA A 225 32.32 -8.00 -15.28
C ALA A 225 33.33 -7.82 -14.13
N SER A 226 33.00 -8.25 -12.92
CA SER A 226 33.81 -7.94 -11.73
C SER A 226 34.93 -8.95 -11.46
N ALA A 227 34.64 -10.25 -11.59
CA ALA A 227 35.53 -11.27 -11.04
C ALA A 227 35.55 -12.60 -11.79
N MET A 228 34.67 -12.84 -12.77
CA MET A 228 34.61 -14.15 -13.43
C MET A 228 35.90 -14.49 -14.19
N ASP A 229 36.56 -13.51 -14.80
CA ASP A 229 37.84 -13.72 -15.50
C ASP A 229 38.99 -14.10 -14.54
N ALA A 230 38.88 -13.75 -13.26
CA ALA A 230 39.89 -14.04 -12.24
C ALA A 230 39.53 -15.27 -11.37
N MET A 231 38.39 -15.90 -11.61
CA MET A 231 37.95 -17.09 -10.86
C MET A 231 38.76 -18.33 -11.25
N PRO A 232 39.22 -19.14 -10.29
CA PRO A 232 39.82 -20.44 -10.59
C PRO A 232 38.88 -21.32 -11.40
N GLU A 233 39.41 -22.08 -12.37
CA GLU A 233 38.63 -22.99 -13.23
C GLU A 233 37.79 -24.02 -12.43
N GLN A 234 38.20 -24.32 -11.20
CA GLN A 234 37.48 -25.23 -10.31
C GLN A 234 36.10 -24.68 -9.91
N VAL A 235 35.98 -23.36 -9.73
CA VAL A 235 34.73 -22.68 -9.36
C VAL A 235 33.83 -22.51 -10.58
N THR A 236 34.40 -22.25 -11.76
CA THR A 236 33.62 -22.16 -13.00
C THR A 236 33.09 -23.53 -13.44
N ARG A 237 33.85 -24.61 -13.18
CA ARG A 237 33.43 -25.99 -13.47
C ARG A 237 32.40 -26.54 -12.47
N ASN A 238 32.52 -26.16 -11.20
CA ASN A 238 31.60 -26.55 -10.12
C ASN A 238 31.04 -25.29 -9.44
N PRO A 239 30.02 -24.67 -10.04
CA PRO A 239 29.40 -23.49 -9.44
C PRO A 239 28.82 -23.84 -8.06
N PRO A 240 28.77 -22.86 -7.13
CA PRO A 240 28.12 -23.06 -5.84
C PRO A 240 26.65 -23.44 -6.04
N PRO A 241 26.07 -24.22 -5.11
CA PRO A 241 24.67 -24.60 -5.18
C PRO A 241 23.78 -23.36 -5.18
N MET A 242 22.72 -23.41 -6.00
CA MET A 242 21.72 -22.37 -6.09
C MET A 242 21.10 -22.09 -4.69
N PRO A 243 20.93 -20.84 -4.28
CA PRO A 243 20.24 -20.50 -3.04
C PRO A 243 18.82 -21.06 -3.04
N THR A 244 18.45 -21.76 -1.96
CA THR A 244 17.11 -22.34 -1.78
C THR A 244 16.51 -21.90 -0.44
N PRO A 245 15.17 -21.76 -0.35
CA PRO A 245 14.52 -21.39 0.90
C PRO A 245 14.67 -22.51 1.94
N ASP A 246 14.87 -22.12 3.21
CA ASP A 246 15.01 -23.07 4.31
C ASP A 246 13.65 -23.55 4.84
N PHE A 247 13.22 -24.74 4.42
CA PHE A 247 11.99 -25.36 4.90
C PHE A 247 12.08 -25.88 6.35
N GLY A 248 13.30 -25.99 6.92
CA GLY A 248 13.53 -26.44 8.28
C GLY A 248 13.33 -25.34 9.34
N GLN A 249 13.19 -24.08 8.92
CA GLN A 249 13.08 -22.94 9.81
C GLN A 249 11.89 -23.10 10.79
N PRO A 250 12.10 -22.91 12.10
CA PRO A 250 11.01 -22.93 13.08
C PRO A 250 10.12 -21.70 12.91
N VAL A 251 8.80 -21.93 12.89
CA VAL A 251 7.78 -20.90 12.72
C VAL A 251 6.69 -21.05 13.77
N LEU A 252 6.13 -19.92 14.20
CA LEU A 252 4.96 -19.89 15.08
C LEU A 252 3.70 -19.88 14.24
N CYS A 253 2.76 -20.75 14.57
CA CYS A 253 1.55 -20.92 13.81
C CYS A 253 0.32 -21.06 14.70
N ARG A 254 -0.83 -20.60 14.19
CA ARG A 254 -2.14 -20.71 14.82
C ARG A 254 -3.07 -21.54 13.96
N ALA A 255 -3.67 -22.57 14.54
CA ALA A 255 -4.69 -23.35 13.85
C ALA A 255 -6.01 -22.56 13.79
N ARG A 256 -6.54 -22.37 12.59
CA ARG A 256 -7.82 -21.69 12.37
C ARG A 256 -9.02 -22.63 12.47
N ARG A 257 -8.78 -23.91 12.22
CA ARG A 257 -9.72 -25.02 12.25
C ARG A 257 -9.02 -26.25 12.82
N ASP A 258 -9.80 -27.24 13.23
CA ASP A 258 -9.23 -28.54 13.61
C ASP A 258 -8.58 -29.15 12.38
N CYS A 259 -7.25 -29.34 12.45
CA CYS A 259 -6.47 -29.86 11.33
C CYS A 259 -6.31 -31.38 11.49
N PRO A 260 -6.21 -32.11 10.36
CA PRO A 260 -5.87 -33.52 10.42
C PRO A 260 -4.48 -33.72 11.09
N PRO A 261 -4.21 -34.91 11.67
CA PRO A 261 -2.93 -35.21 12.29
C PRO A 261 -1.79 -35.06 11.28
N VAL A 262 -0.76 -34.30 11.65
CA VAL A 262 0.45 -34.10 10.86
C VAL A 262 1.59 -34.90 11.47
N VAL A 263 2.45 -35.44 10.62
CA VAL A 263 3.66 -36.15 11.05
C VAL A 263 4.73 -35.13 11.42
N LEU A 264 5.14 -35.13 12.68
CA LEU A 264 6.27 -34.36 13.17
C LEU A 264 7.59 -34.96 12.67
N PRO A 265 8.72 -34.21 12.71
CA PRO A 265 10.03 -34.74 12.34
C PRO A 265 10.44 -36.01 13.09
N ASP A 266 9.92 -36.20 14.31
CA ASP A 266 10.21 -37.34 15.18
C ASP A 266 9.32 -38.57 14.86
N GLY A 267 8.43 -38.47 13.87
CA GLY A 267 7.51 -39.52 13.46
C GLY A 267 6.20 -39.56 14.25
N GLU A 268 6.06 -38.72 15.28
CA GLU A 268 4.82 -38.61 16.06
C GLU A 268 3.72 -37.90 15.27
N LEU A 269 2.48 -38.36 15.46
CA LEU A 269 1.30 -37.71 14.89
C LEU A 269 0.79 -36.65 15.86
N PHE A 270 0.72 -35.40 15.38
CA PHE A 270 0.21 -34.28 16.14
C PHE A 270 -1.02 -33.68 15.47
N ALA A 271 -2.12 -33.57 16.20
CA ALA A 271 -3.36 -32.94 15.71
C ALA A 271 -3.48 -31.52 16.27
N PHE A 272 -3.72 -30.56 15.37
CA PHE A 272 -3.90 -29.17 15.77
C PHE A 272 -5.37 -28.87 16.09
N ALA A 273 -5.66 -28.50 17.34
CA ALA A 273 -6.99 -28.03 17.74
C ALA A 273 -7.21 -26.57 17.32
N GLN A 274 -8.43 -26.20 16.96
CA GLN A 274 -8.78 -24.83 16.61
C GLN A 274 -8.37 -23.83 17.70
N GLY A 275 -7.70 -22.75 17.28
CA GLY A 275 -7.25 -21.66 18.15
C GLY A 275 -5.94 -21.95 18.90
N SER A 276 -5.45 -23.19 18.87
CA SER A 276 -4.16 -23.53 19.49
C SER A 276 -2.98 -22.94 18.71
N GLN A 277 -1.91 -22.62 19.43
CA GLN A 277 -0.69 -22.03 18.90
C GLN A 277 0.49 -22.94 19.17
N HIS A 278 1.30 -23.19 18.14
CA HIS A 278 2.41 -24.14 18.19
C HIS A 278 3.62 -23.60 17.45
N MET A 279 4.80 -23.97 17.92
CA MET A 279 6.06 -23.77 17.22
C MET A 279 6.45 -25.08 16.55
N CYS A 280 6.57 -25.08 15.22
CA CYS A 280 6.92 -26.26 14.43
C CYS A 280 7.88 -25.87 13.31
N ARG A 281 8.51 -26.86 12.66
CA ARG A 281 9.24 -26.60 11.42
C ARG A 281 8.27 -26.22 10.31
N TYR A 282 8.67 -25.28 9.45
CA TYR A 282 7.83 -24.83 8.35
C TYR A 282 7.42 -25.99 7.42
N SER A 283 8.32 -26.93 7.15
CA SER A 283 8.06 -28.11 6.32
C SER A 283 6.84 -28.93 6.77
N THR A 284 6.60 -29.02 8.08
CA THR A 284 5.48 -29.75 8.67
C THR A 284 4.14 -29.07 8.37
N ILE A 285 4.09 -27.74 8.44
CA ILE A 285 2.83 -26.99 8.33
C ILE A 285 2.58 -26.40 6.93
N ARG A 286 3.53 -26.51 6.00
CA ARG A 286 3.48 -25.92 4.65
C ARG A 286 2.17 -26.26 3.92
N ALA A 287 1.79 -27.53 3.90
CA ALA A 287 0.54 -27.97 3.25
C ALA A 287 -0.72 -27.41 3.93
N LEU A 288 -0.73 -27.34 5.27
CA LEU A 288 -1.84 -26.76 6.04
C LEU A 288 -1.96 -25.24 5.82
N LEU A 289 -0.82 -24.57 5.64
CA LEU A 289 -0.76 -23.14 5.32
C LEU A 289 -1.30 -22.87 3.92
N GLU A 290 -0.94 -23.69 2.92
CA GLU A 290 -1.49 -23.59 1.56
C GLU A 290 -3.01 -23.82 1.53
N ALA A 291 -3.53 -24.74 2.35
CA ALA A 291 -4.97 -24.97 2.51
C ALA A 291 -5.70 -23.84 3.27
N GLY A 292 -4.96 -22.98 3.99
CA GLY A 292 -5.51 -21.89 4.79
C GLY A 292 -6.12 -22.34 6.12
N ASP A 293 -5.79 -23.54 6.58
CA ASP A 293 -6.22 -24.12 7.86
C ASP A 293 -5.37 -23.65 9.04
N VAL A 294 -4.14 -23.24 8.74
CA VAL A 294 -3.20 -22.61 9.67
C VAL A 294 -2.83 -21.22 9.16
N GLU A 295 -2.51 -20.31 10.07
CA GLU A 295 -1.91 -19.01 9.77
C GLU A 295 -0.65 -18.80 10.61
N LEU A 296 0.29 -18.02 10.11
CA LEU A 296 1.51 -17.69 10.83
C LEU A 296 1.26 -16.46 11.72
N ILE A 297 1.96 -16.42 12.86
CA ILE A 297 1.92 -15.29 13.81
C ILE A 297 3.25 -14.56 13.74
#